data_AF-A0A182HM83-F1
#
_entry.id   AF-A0A182HM83-F1
#
_cell.length_a   1.000
_cell.length_b   1.000
_cell.length_c   1.000
_cell.angle_alpha   90.00
_cell.angle_beta   90.00
_cell.angle_gamma   90.00
#
_symmetry.space_group_name_H-M   'P 1'
#
loop_
_entity.id
_entity.type
_entity.pdbx_description
1 polymer ?
#
loop_
_entity_poly.entity_id
_entity_poly.type
_entity_poly.pdbx_seq_one_letter_code
_entity_poly.pdbx_strand_id
1 'polypeptide(L)'
;MASSHLNWLIVRDHNAFLLKRRDIRKPFSTEPGNLTNLSSFRYSGLVHHKTITITPAEKKGVNFVYNRKKVLNKPAKAPVKVTLKQGPRRTLKKIANMMKANRYRADLRGAALRRASAILRSQRPTKTRKGKAGAAPAAATAAAAGTAAAAAPKKAE
;
A
#
# COMPACT_ATOMS: atom_id res chain seq x y z
N MET A 1 27.74 -4.54 12.43
CA MET A 1 26.64 -3.94 11.63
C MET A 1 26.74 -2.44 11.79
N ALA A 2 26.70 -1.71 10.67
CA ALA A 2 26.92 -0.26 10.65
C ALA A 2 25.85 0.51 11.42
N SER A 3 26.22 1.67 11.96
CA SER A 3 25.31 2.58 12.66
C SER A 3 24.17 3.03 11.75
N SER A 4 22.95 3.11 12.28
CA SER A 4 21.79 3.59 11.54
C SER A 4 21.97 5.01 11.02
N HIS A 5 22.62 5.88 11.79
CA HIS A 5 22.89 7.26 11.36
C HIS A 5 23.82 7.32 10.15
N LEU A 6 24.87 6.49 10.14
CA LEU A 6 25.79 6.40 9.00
C LEU A 6 25.05 5.93 7.74
N ASN A 7 24.27 4.85 7.86
CA ASN A 7 23.49 4.32 6.74
C ASN A 7 22.52 5.37 6.19
N TRP A 8 21.92 6.20 7.05
CA TRP A 8 21.05 7.29 6.60
C TRP A 8 21.80 8.38 5.84
N LEU A 9 22.99 8.77 6.29
CA LEU A 9 23.80 9.78 5.59
C LEU A 9 24.21 9.30 4.19
N ILE A 10 24.41 8.01 4.01
CA ILE A 10 24.70 7.40 2.70
C ILE A 10 23.44 7.38 1.82
N VAL A 11 22.29 6.94 2.37
CA VAL A 11 21.07 6.64 1.59
C VAL A 11 20.14 7.84 1.40
N ARG A 12 20.26 8.91 2.20
CA ARG A 12 19.30 10.05 2.22
C ARG A 12 19.02 10.69 0.86
N ASP A 13 20.07 10.87 0.05
CA ASP A 13 20.00 11.62 -1.21
C ASP A 13 20.15 10.70 -2.44
N HIS A 14 20.72 9.50 -2.25
CA HIS A 14 21.11 8.54 -3.29
C HIS A 14 20.51 7.16 -2.99
N ASN A 15 19.23 6.98 -3.32
CA ASN A 15 18.53 5.70 -3.16
C ASN A 15 17.65 5.42 -4.38
N ALA A 16 17.64 4.19 -4.88
CA ALA A 16 16.78 3.75 -5.98
C ALA A 16 15.28 3.87 -5.66
N PHE A 17 14.90 3.79 -4.38
CA PHE A 17 13.50 3.95 -3.96
C PHE A 17 13.05 5.42 -3.81
N LEU A 18 13.97 6.38 -3.99
CA LEU A 18 13.70 7.80 -3.76
C LEU A 18 12.96 8.41 -4.96
N LEU A 19 11.77 8.94 -4.70
CA LEU A 19 10.96 9.62 -5.69
C LEU A 19 10.90 11.11 -5.38
N LYS A 20 11.64 11.90 -6.16
CA LYS A 20 11.63 13.36 -6.11
C LYS A 20 10.61 13.87 -7.14
N ARG A 21 9.74 14.78 -6.73
CA ARG A 21 8.77 15.46 -7.57
C ARG A 21 8.98 16.97 -7.39
N ARG A 22 8.81 17.73 -8.47
CA ARG A 22 8.83 19.20 -8.44
C ARG A 22 7.77 19.70 -7.45
N ASP A 23 8.08 20.79 -6.75
CA ASP A 23 7.21 21.48 -5.78
C ASP A 23 6.89 20.71 -4.48
N ILE A 24 7.49 19.54 -4.26
CA ILE A 24 7.33 18.76 -3.01
C ILE A 24 8.59 18.87 -2.15
N ARG A 25 8.46 19.56 -1.00
CA ARG A 25 9.57 19.81 -0.06
C ARG A 25 10.16 18.55 0.57
N LYS A 26 9.36 17.49 0.79
CA LYS A 26 9.83 16.20 1.32
C LYS A 26 9.67 15.10 0.27
N PRO A 27 10.75 14.46 -0.18
CA PRO A 27 10.65 13.42 -1.19
C PRO A 27 9.97 12.16 -0.64
N PHE A 28 9.35 11.41 -1.54
CA PHE A 28 8.73 10.14 -1.21
C PHE A 28 9.73 8.99 -1.37
N SER A 29 9.45 7.87 -0.69
CA SER A 29 10.25 6.65 -0.75
C SER A 29 9.32 5.46 -0.94
N THR A 30 9.62 4.60 -1.91
CA THR A 30 8.90 3.34 -2.18
C THR A 30 9.56 2.13 -1.50
N GLU A 31 10.49 2.35 -0.57
CA GLU A 31 11.23 1.28 0.09
C GLU A 31 10.30 0.33 0.87
N PRO A 32 10.63 -0.98 0.91
CA PRO A 32 9.95 -1.91 1.78
C PRO A 32 10.22 -1.56 3.26
N GLY A 33 9.18 -1.58 4.09
CA GLY A 33 9.30 -1.26 5.53
C GLY A 33 9.07 0.20 5.90
N ASN A 34 8.68 1.05 4.95
CA ASN A 34 8.25 2.42 5.21
C ASN A 34 6.72 2.52 5.33
N LEU A 35 6.22 2.93 6.50
CA LEU A 35 4.79 3.04 6.76
C LEU A 35 4.15 4.29 6.17
N THR A 36 4.90 5.38 6.00
CA THR A 36 4.36 6.67 5.52
C THR A 36 4.74 6.99 4.08
N ASN A 37 5.58 6.16 3.45
CA ASN A 37 6.19 6.38 2.14
C ASN A 37 6.95 7.72 2.02
N LEU A 38 7.36 8.31 3.14
CA LEU A 38 8.15 9.54 3.18
C LEU A 38 9.61 9.17 3.33
N SER A 39 10.49 9.81 2.55
CA SER A 39 11.93 9.69 2.76
C SER A 39 12.30 10.45 4.04
N SER A 40 12.47 9.71 5.13
CA SER A 40 12.86 10.26 6.43
C SER A 40 13.53 9.19 7.26
N PHE A 41 14.56 9.59 8.03
CA PHE A 41 15.28 8.71 8.93
C PHE A 41 14.35 7.85 9.78
N ARG A 42 13.33 8.46 10.42
CA ARG A 42 12.42 7.74 11.33
C ARG A 42 11.65 6.60 10.65
N TYR A 43 11.26 6.77 9.39
CA TYR A 43 10.36 5.85 8.71
C TYR A 43 11.07 4.88 7.76
N SER A 44 12.38 5.05 7.55
CA SER A 44 13.13 4.18 6.64
C SER A 44 13.17 2.73 7.12
N GLY A 45 12.92 1.81 6.19
CA GLY A 45 12.98 0.37 6.42
C GLY A 45 14.37 -0.21 6.17
N LEU A 46 15.21 0.49 5.41
CA LEU A 46 16.57 0.04 5.07
C LEU A 46 17.57 0.34 6.20
N VAL A 47 17.35 1.44 6.90
CA VAL A 47 18.30 1.97 7.88
C VAL A 47 18.15 1.35 9.27
N HIS A 48 16.91 1.09 9.70
CA HIS A 48 16.64 0.64 11.07
C HIS A 48 16.69 -0.87 11.19
N HIS A 49 17.26 -1.36 12.30
CA HIS A 49 17.23 -2.79 12.63
C HIS A 49 15.83 -3.32 12.92
N LYS A 50 15.01 -2.45 13.53
CA LYS A 50 13.61 -2.74 13.82
C LYS A 50 12.72 -2.06 12.79
N THR A 51 12.03 -2.85 11.99
CA THR A 51 11.10 -2.37 10.98
C THR A 51 9.74 -3.01 11.16
N ILE A 52 8.71 -2.28 10.75
CA ILE A 52 7.34 -2.73 10.71
C ILE A 52 6.80 -2.41 9.33
N THR A 53 6.33 -3.43 8.63
CA THR A 53 5.68 -3.29 7.33
C THR A 53 4.25 -3.77 7.45
N ILE A 54 3.34 -3.01 6.86
CA ILE A 54 1.93 -3.37 6.79
C ILE A 54 1.56 -3.47 5.32
N THR A 55 1.26 -4.69 4.88
CA THR A 55 0.92 -4.98 3.48
C THR A 55 -0.48 -5.61 3.39
N PRO A 56 -1.17 -5.44 2.26
CA PRO A 56 -2.41 -6.18 2.01
C PRO A 56 -2.12 -7.69 1.94
N ALA A 57 -3.06 -8.50 2.44
CA ALA A 57 -3.07 -9.94 2.18
C ALA A 57 -3.75 -10.22 0.84
N GLU A 58 -3.40 -11.33 0.18
CA GLU A 58 -3.89 -11.70 -1.16
C GLU A 58 -5.41 -11.73 -1.28
N LYS A 59 -6.09 -12.45 -0.38
CA LYS A 59 -7.55 -12.65 -0.49
C LYS A 59 -8.35 -11.66 0.35
N LYS A 60 -7.91 -11.38 1.59
CA LYS A 60 -8.51 -10.39 2.52
C LYS A 60 -7.65 -10.22 3.78
N GLY A 61 -7.65 -9.01 4.34
CA GLY A 61 -6.99 -8.71 5.61
C GLY A 61 -5.62 -8.07 5.44
N VAL A 62 -4.89 -8.00 6.54
CA VAL A 62 -3.64 -7.23 6.64
C VAL A 62 -2.52 -8.13 7.10
N ASN A 63 -1.37 -8.05 6.45
CA ASN A 63 -0.14 -8.66 6.93
C ASN A 63 0.60 -7.66 7.81
N PHE A 64 0.90 -8.07 9.03
CA PHE A 64 1.85 -7.39 9.90
C PHE A 64 3.20 -8.08 9.77
N VAL A 65 4.19 -7.39 9.20
CA VAL A 65 5.54 -7.90 9.02
C VAL A 65 6.48 -7.14 9.95
N TYR A 66 7.32 -7.85 10.69
CA TYR A 66 8.37 -7.26 11.50
C TYR A 66 9.67 -8.04 11.33
N ASN A 67 10.80 -7.37 11.48
CA ASN A 67 12.11 -8.02 11.35
C ASN A 67 12.59 -8.64 12.67
N ARG A 68 13.31 -9.78 12.59
CA ARG A 68 13.97 -10.40 13.74
C ARG A 68 15.31 -9.75 14.02
N LYS A 69 15.51 -9.23 15.24
CA LYS A 69 16.77 -8.60 15.66
C LYS A 69 17.99 -9.53 15.53
N LYS A 70 17.85 -10.82 15.86
CA LYS A 70 18.95 -11.79 15.87
C LYS A 70 19.48 -12.15 14.48
N VAL A 71 18.68 -11.95 13.43
CA VAL A 71 18.96 -12.49 12.09
C VAL A 71 19.12 -11.36 11.07
N LEU A 72 19.61 -10.20 11.52
CA LEU A 72 19.69 -8.99 10.70
C LEU A 72 20.55 -9.17 9.44
N ASN A 73 21.66 -9.90 9.55
CA ASN A 73 22.59 -10.12 8.43
C ASN A 73 22.06 -11.12 7.39
N LYS A 74 20.90 -11.74 7.62
CA LYS A 74 20.29 -12.71 6.71
C LYS A 74 18.93 -12.17 6.25
N PRO A 75 18.91 -11.32 5.20
CA PRO A 75 17.70 -10.59 4.81
C PRO A 75 16.53 -11.51 4.45
N ALA A 76 16.80 -12.69 3.86
CA ALA A 76 15.77 -13.67 3.53
C ALA A 76 15.04 -14.24 4.76
N LYS A 77 15.72 -14.37 5.92
CA LYS A 77 15.17 -14.97 7.15
C LYS A 77 14.70 -13.91 8.15
N ALA A 78 15.12 -12.66 8.00
CA ALA A 78 14.79 -11.58 8.92
C ALA A 78 13.28 -11.28 9.06
N PRO A 79 12.50 -11.14 7.96
CA PRO A 79 11.09 -10.75 8.08
C PRO A 79 10.22 -11.91 8.59
N VAL A 80 9.36 -11.61 9.55
CA VAL A 80 8.31 -12.51 10.04
C VAL A 80 6.96 -11.92 9.70
N LYS A 81 6.17 -12.68 8.94
CA LYS A 81 4.85 -12.27 8.45
C LYS A 81 3.75 -12.87 9.33
N VAL A 82 2.90 -12.01 9.87
CA VAL A 82 1.69 -12.40 10.62
C VAL A 82 0.48 -11.92 9.84
N THR A 83 -0.30 -12.86 9.31
CA THR A 83 -1.50 -12.54 8.52
C THR A 83 -2.71 -12.38 9.44
N LEU A 84 -3.32 -11.20 9.43
CA LEU A 84 -4.51 -10.87 10.23
C LEU A 84 -5.73 -10.75 9.31
N LYS A 85 -6.56 -11.81 9.28
CA LYS A 85 -7.79 -11.89 8.48
C LYS A 85 -9.05 -11.50 9.26
N GLN A 86 -8.89 -10.99 10.48
CA GLN A 86 -9.99 -10.69 11.39
C GLN A 86 -10.67 -9.37 11.02
N GLY A 87 -11.86 -9.12 11.58
CA GLY A 87 -12.59 -7.87 11.35
C GLY A 87 -11.79 -6.61 11.76
N PRO A 88 -12.11 -5.42 11.21
CA PRO A 88 -11.26 -4.24 11.31
C PRO A 88 -10.88 -3.83 12.74
N ARG A 89 -11.87 -3.80 13.66
CA ARG A 89 -11.63 -3.45 15.08
C ARG A 89 -10.67 -4.41 15.76
N ARG A 90 -10.85 -5.72 15.55
CA ARG A 90 -9.99 -6.78 16.13
C ARG A 90 -8.58 -6.71 15.56
N THR A 91 -8.45 -6.51 14.26
CA THR A 91 -7.16 -6.40 13.57
C THR A 91 -6.35 -5.20 14.06
N LEU A 92 -6.98 -4.01 14.16
CA LEU A 92 -6.32 -2.82 14.68
C LEU A 92 -5.89 -2.99 16.14
N LYS A 93 -6.76 -3.54 17.00
CA LYS A 93 -6.41 -3.82 18.41
C LYS A 93 -5.24 -4.80 18.52
N LYS A 94 -5.21 -5.86 17.71
CA LYS A 94 -4.10 -6.83 17.68
C LYS A 94 -2.78 -6.17 17.27
N ILE A 95 -2.76 -5.36 16.21
CA ILE A 95 -1.56 -4.62 15.77
C ILE A 95 -1.07 -3.71 16.91
N ALA A 96 -1.98 -2.95 17.50
CA ALA A 96 -1.66 -2.05 18.59
C ALA A 96 -1.07 -2.80 19.81
N ASN A 97 -1.67 -3.94 20.18
CA ASN A 97 -1.19 -4.75 21.30
C ASN A 97 0.16 -5.38 21.01
N MET A 98 0.38 -5.91 19.80
CA MET A 98 1.66 -6.50 19.41
C MET A 98 2.80 -5.48 19.49
N MET A 99 2.54 -4.23 19.11
CA MET A 99 3.53 -3.15 19.20
C MET A 99 3.78 -2.67 20.63
N LYS A 100 2.73 -2.60 21.47
CA LYS A 100 2.83 -2.13 22.86
C LYS A 100 3.42 -3.19 23.79
N ALA A 101 2.90 -4.41 23.76
CA ALA A 101 3.31 -5.50 24.63
C ALA A 101 4.79 -5.87 24.40
N ASN A 102 5.22 -5.96 23.14
CA ASN A 102 6.60 -6.34 22.81
C ASN A 102 7.58 -5.15 22.87
N ARG A 103 7.10 -3.93 23.20
CA ARG A 103 7.88 -2.68 23.20
C ARG A 103 8.78 -2.54 21.96
N TYR A 104 8.25 -2.91 20.78
CA TYR A 104 9.08 -3.08 19.59
C TYR A 104 9.46 -1.73 18.97
N ARG A 105 8.44 -0.96 18.54
CA ARG A 105 8.53 0.40 17.97
C ARG A 105 7.26 1.19 18.28
N ALA A 106 7.15 1.69 19.51
CA ALA A 106 5.97 2.40 19.98
C ALA A 106 5.75 3.73 19.25
N ASP A 107 6.83 4.36 18.77
CA ASP A 107 6.86 5.57 17.94
C ASP A 107 6.03 5.44 16.66
N LEU A 108 6.07 4.26 16.03
CA LEU A 108 5.36 4.00 14.76
C LEU A 108 3.91 3.56 14.94
N ARG A 109 3.43 3.40 16.17
CA ARG A 109 2.09 2.86 16.45
C ARG A 109 0.98 3.61 15.70
N GLY A 110 1.02 4.94 15.73
CA GLY A 110 0.02 5.76 15.05
C GLY A 110 0.05 5.58 13.53
N ALA A 111 1.25 5.58 12.93
CA ALA A 111 1.42 5.37 11.49
C ALA A 111 0.99 3.97 11.05
N ALA A 112 1.31 2.95 11.85
CA ALA A 112 0.95 1.56 11.62
C ALA A 112 -0.57 1.38 11.59
N LEU A 113 -1.28 1.91 12.60
CA LEU A 113 -2.74 1.82 12.67
C LEU A 113 -3.41 2.55 11.50
N ARG A 114 -2.90 3.73 11.13
CA ARG A 114 -3.41 4.50 9.98
C ARG A 114 -3.27 3.69 8.69
N ARG A 115 -2.09 3.12 8.41
CA ARG A 115 -1.87 2.30 7.20
C ARG A 115 -2.74 1.05 7.18
N ALA A 116 -2.85 0.33 8.30
CA ALA A 116 -3.74 -0.83 8.40
C ALA A 116 -5.20 -0.45 8.14
N SER A 117 -5.66 0.68 8.69
CA SER A 117 -7.03 1.17 8.47
C SER A 117 -7.28 1.54 7.01
N ALA A 118 -6.29 2.12 6.33
CA ALA A 118 -6.38 2.46 4.91
C ALA A 118 -6.49 1.21 4.04
N ILE A 119 -5.70 0.16 4.33
CA ILE A 119 -5.77 -1.13 3.61
C ILE A 119 -7.13 -1.81 3.86
N LEU A 120 -7.59 -1.84 5.10
CA LEU A 120 -8.91 -2.42 5.42
C LEU A 120 -10.05 -1.65 4.76
N ARG A 121 -9.88 -0.33 4.58
CA ARG A 121 -10.84 0.51 3.85
C ARG A 121 -10.79 0.24 2.35
N SER A 122 -9.60 0.10 1.76
CA SER A 122 -9.44 -0.17 0.32
C SER A 122 -9.96 -1.56 -0.09
N GLN A 123 -9.98 -2.52 0.84
CA GLN A 123 -10.54 -3.86 0.63
C GLN A 123 -12.07 -3.91 0.70
N ARG A 124 -12.74 -2.82 1.11
CA ARG A 124 -14.21 -2.79 1.12
C ARG A 124 -14.72 -2.52 -0.29
N PRO A 125 -15.80 -3.17 -0.73
CA PRO A 125 -16.44 -2.86 -2.00
C PRO A 125 -16.74 -1.36 -2.07
N THR A 126 -16.27 -0.72 -3.15
CA THR A 126 -16.61 0.68 -3.42
C THR A 126 -18.10 0.76 -3.73
N LYS A 127 -18.84 1.56 -2.97
CA LYS A 127 -20.22 1.90 -3.33
C LYS A 127 -20.17 2.56 -4.71
N THR A 128 -20.94 2.05 -5.67
CA THR A 128 -21.09 2.71 -6.97
C THR A 128 -21.56 4.13 -6.69
N ARG A 129 -20.81 5.11 -7.18
CA ARG A 129 -21.30 6.49 -7.18
C ARG A 129 -22.48 6.49 -8.13
N LYS A 130 -23.71 6.63 -7.61
CA LYS A 130 -24.86 7.00 -8.43
C LYS A 130 -24.43 8.28 -9.14
N GLY A 131 -24.25 8.21 -10.46
CA GLY A 131 -23.71 9.30 -11.26
C GLY A 131 -24.45 10.58 -10.90
N LYS A 132 -23.71 11.69 -10.80
CA LYS A 132 -24.33 13.01 -10.78
C LYS A 132 -25.07 13.09 -12.12
N ALA A 133 -26.40 12.94 -12.09
CA ALA A 133 -27.24 13.18 -13.25
C ALA A 133 -26.98 14.63 -13.67
N GLY A 134 -26.44 14.82 -14.87
CA GLY A 134 -26.10 16.14 -15.40
C GLY A 134 -24.67 16.25 -15.93
N ALA A 135 -24.34 15.49 -16.96
CA ALA A 135 -23.40 15.84 -18.02
C ALA A 135 -23.52 14.81 -19.14
N ALA A 136 -24.50 15.02 -20.02
CA ALA A 136 -24.52 14.33 -21.31
C ALA A 136 -23.28 14.74 -22.12
N PRO A 137 -22.57 13.82 -22.79
CA PRO A 137 -21.62 14.25 -23.81
C PRO A 137 -22.43 14.82 -24.98
N ALA A 138 -22.12 16.07 -25.33
CA ALA A 138 -22.66 16.75 -26.48
C ALA A 138 -22.33 15.99 -27.77
N ALA A 139 -23.25 16.07 -28.72
CA ALA A 139 -23.26 15.44 -30.02
C ALA A 139 -21.93 15.56 -30.80
N ALA A 140 -21.48 14.44 -31.35
CA ALA A 140 -20.68 14.43 -32.57
C ALA A 140 -21.57 13.88 -33.69
N THR A 141 -22.13 14.78 -34.49
CA THR A 141 -22.86 14.52 -35.73
C THR A 141 -21.93 14.69 -36.93
N ALA A 142 -21.73 13.62 -37.71
CA ALA A 142 -21.43 13.59 -39.15
C ALA A 142 -21.14 12.11 -39.52
N ALA A 143 -21.56 11.49 -40.61
CA ALA A 143 -22.48 11.76 -41.71
C ALA A 143 -22.65 10.40 -42.44
N ALA A 144 -23.80 10.20 -43.07
CA ALA A 144 -24.30 8.94 -43.63
C ALA A 144 -23.66 8.51 -44.97
N ALA A 145 -23.75 7.19 -45.27
CA ALA A 145 -24.37 6.57 -46.46
C ALA A 145 -23.79 5.14 -46.62
N GLY A 146 -24.56 4.05 -46.45
CA GLY A 146 -25.51 3.44 -47.41
C GLY A 146 -24.99 2.02 -47.73
N THR A 147 -25.72 0.93 -47.97
CA THR A 147 -27.14 0.62 -48.24
C THR A 147 -27.27 -0.91 -48.32
N ALA A 148 -28.44 -1.46 -47.90
CA ALA A 148 -29.10 -2.69 -48.40
C ALA A 148 -28.40 -4.06 -48.17
N ALA A 149 -29.02 -5.22 -47.93
CA ALA A 149 -30.41 -5.70 -47.97
C ALA A 149 -30.54 -7.06 -47.21
N ALA A 150 -31.80 -7.47 -46.99
CA ALA A 150 -32.34 -8.84 -46.95
C ALA A 150 -32.35 -9.67 -45.63
N ALA A 151 -33.53 -9.66 -45.00
CA ALA A 151 -34.46 -10.79 -44.73
C ALA A 151 -33.99 -12.10 -44.02
N ALA A 152 -34.78 -12.50 -43.02
CA ALA A 152 -34.69 -13.67 -42.12
C ALA A 152 -35.35 -14.97 -42.71
N PRO A 153 -35.80 -15.98 -41.91
CA PRO A 153 -35.10 -17.02 -41.11
C PRO A 153 -35.56 -18.49 -41.41
N LYS A 154 -34.93 -19.51 -40.77
CA LYS A 154 -35.46 -20.84 -40.29
C LYS A 154 -34.76 -22.14 -40.79
N LYS A 155 -34.40 -22.97 -39.78
CA LYS A 155 -34.45 -24.45 -39.61
C LYS A 155 -33.70 -25.45 -40.54
N ALA A 156 -33.26 -26.53 -39.86
CA ALA A 156 -32.79 -27.86 -40.31
C ALA A 156 -31.41 -27.84 -40.99
N GLU A 157 -30.44 -28.68 -40.62
CA GLU A 157 -30.45 -30.10 -40.25
C GLU A 157 -29.37 -30.39 -39.18
#